data_AF-A0A259IV37-F1
#
_entry.id   AF-A0A259IV37-F1
#
_cell.length_a   1.000
_cell.length_b   1.000
_cell.length_c   1.000
_cell.angle_alpha   90.00
_cell.angle_beta   90.00
_cell.angle_gamma   90.00
#
_symmetry.space_group_name_H-M   'P 1'
#
loop_
_entity.id
_entity.type
_entity.pdbx_description
1 polymer ?
#
loop_
_entity_poly.entity_id
_entity_poly.type
_entity_poly.pdbx_seq_one_letter_code
_entity_poly.pdbx_strand_id
1 'polypeptide(L)' 'MIARLIGWSARNLVLVFVGTIFAVAAGLYALKTLPLDAIPDLSDVQVIVYTDYPGQAPQVVEDQVTYPLT' A
#
# COMPACT_ATOMS: atom_id res chain seq x y z
N MET A 1 -0.57 -0.13 37.65
CA MET A 1 -0.97 -0.90 36.45
C MET A 1 0.23 -1.58 35.78
N ILE A 2 1.27 -0.83 35.37
CA ILE A 2 2.49 -1.39 34.74
C ILE A 2 3.17 -2.46 35.61
N ALA A 3 3.38 -2.21 36.90
CA ALA A 3 3.97 -3.18 37.82
C ALA A 3 3.18 -4.49 37.91
N ARG A 4 1.85 -4.43 37.77
CA ARG A 4 0.97 -5.62 37.76
C ARG A 4 1.15 -6.42 36.47
N LEU A 5 1.33 -5.74 35.33
CA LEU A 5 1.63 -6.39 34.05
C LEU A 5 3.00 -7.08 34.09
N ILE A 6 4.04 -6.38 34.55
CA ILE A 6 5.40 -6.95 34.71
C ILE A 6 5.36 -8.18 35.63
N GLY A 7 4.71 -8.06 36.79
CA GLY A 7 4.59 -9.18 37.73
C GLY A 7 3.74 -10.33 37.21
N TRP A 8 2.80 -10.09 36.28
CA TRP A 8 2.08 -11.16 35.59
C TRP A 8 2.94 -11.82 34.51
N SER A 9 3.66 -11.04 33.71
CA SER A 9 4.58 -11.54 32.68
C SER A 9 5.70 -12.39 33.29
N ALA A 10 6.28 -11.95 34.40
CA ALA A 10 7.33 -12.69 35.12
C ALA A 10 6.83 -14.03 35.71
N ARG A 11 5.53 -14.15 36.01
CA ARG A 11 4.92 -15.40 36.49
C ARG A 11 4.52 -16.34 35.36
N ASN A 12 4.25 -15.80 34.17
CA ASN A 12 3.78 -16.55 33.01
C ASN A 12 4.86 -16.64 31.91
N LEU A 13 6.09 -16.99 32.30
CA LEU A 13 7.25 -16.98 31.39
C LEU A 13 7.02 -17.82 30.14
N VAL A 14 6.45 -19.02 30.28
CA VAL A 14 6.17 -19.91 29.13
C VAL A 14 5.26 -19.22 28.12
N LEU A 15 4.17 -18.60 28.57
CA LEU A 15 3.24 -17.89 27.70
C LEU A 15 3.90 -16.70 27.00
N VAL A 16 4.72 -15.93 27.73
CA VAL A 16 5.47 -14.80 27.16
C VAL A 16 6.48 -15.27 26.11
N PHE A 17 7.21 -16.36 26.37
CA PHE A 17 8.15 -16.93 25.41
C PHE A 17 7.47 -17.46 24.16
N VAL A 18 6.36 -18.21 24.32
CA VAL A 18 5.56 -18.69 23.19
C VAL A 18 5.03 -17.51 22.37
N GLY A 19 4.48 -16.49 23.01
CA GLY A 19 4.02 -15.28 22.34
C GLY A 19 5.14 -14.57 21.58
N THR A 20 6.33 -14.49 22.18
CA THR A 20 7.53 -13.92 21.54
C THR A 20 7.95 -14.72 20.32
N ILE A 21 7.96 -16.06 20.39
CA ILE A 21 8.29 -16.93 19.25
C ILE A 21 7.31 -16.70 18.10
N PHE A 22 6.01 -16.65 18.38
CA PHE A 22 5.00 -16.37 17.35
C PHE A 22 5.18 -14.98 16.74
N ALA A 23 5.46 -13.95 17.55
CA ALA A 23 5.71 -12.61 17.06
C ALA A 23 6.95 -12.54 16.14
N VAL A 24 8.04 -13.23 16.53
CA VAL A 24 9.25 -13.32 15.71
C VAL A 24 8.98 -14.08 14.42
N ALA A 25 8.31 -15.23 14.47
CA ALA A 25 7.97 -16.02 13.28
C ALA A 25 7.09 -15.23 12.30
N ALA A 26 6.07 -14.53 12.82
CA ALA A 26 5.22 -13.65 12.02
C ALA A 26 6.03 -12.48 11.41
N GLY A 27 6.94 -11.89 12.17
CA GLY A 27 7.84 -10.84 11.69
C GLY A 27 8.77 -11.33 10.57
N LEU A 28 9.36 -12.53 10.72
CA LEU A 28 10.20 -13.14 9.70
C LEU A 28 9.42 -13.50 8.44
N TYR A 29 8.18 -13.98 8.59
CA TYR A 29 7.29 -14.22 7.46
C TYR A 29 7.00 -12.90 6.73
N ALA A 30 6.57 -11.86 7.46
CA ALA A 30 6.30 -10.54 6.91
C ALA A 30 7.51 -9.96 6.17
N LEU A 31 8.72 -10.02 6.76
CA LEU A 31 9.95 -9.54 6.13
C LEU A 31 10.25 -10.25 4.80
N LYS A 32 9.89 -11.53 4.67
CA LYS A 32 10.09 -12.28 3.42
C LYS A 32 9.01 -12.02 2.37
N THR A 33 7.80 -11.66 2.80
CA THR A 33 6.65 -11.51 1.90
C THR A 33 6.30 -10.07 1.57
N LEU A 34 6.89 -9.10 2.28
CA LEU A 34 6.63 -7.68 2.05
C LEU A 34 7.16 -7.29 0.67
N PRO A 35 6.32 -6.73 -0.23
CA PRO A 35 6.80 -6.25 -1.51
C PRO A 35 7.81 -5.12 -1.28
N LEU A 36 8.94 -5.18 -1.98
CA LEU A 36 10.01 -4.22 -1.88
C LEU A 36 10.16 -3.50 -3.21
N ASP A 37 10.00 -2.19 -3.19
CA ASP A 37 10.29 -1.30 -4.31
C ASP A 37 11.59 -0.53 -4.07
N ALA A 38 12.32 -0.24 -5.15
CA ALA A 38 13.61 0.45 -5.08
C ALA A 38 13.47 1.93 -4.66
N ILE A 39 12.34 2.55 -4.99
CA ILE A 39 12.00 3.95 -4.70
C ILE A 39 10.51 4.03 -4.35
N PRO A 40 10.07 5.03 -3.56
CA PRO A 40 8.65 5.29 -3.38
C PRO A 40 8.03 5.77 -4.70
N ASP A 41 6.76 5.42 -4.93
CA ASP A 41 5.99 6.04 -6.01
C ASP A 41 5.73 7.51 -5.67
N LEU A 42 6.20 8.39 -6.55
CA LEU A 42 6.08 9.84 -6.43
C LEU A 42 5.14 10.43 -7.49
N SER A 43 4.48 9.59 -8.27
CA SER A 43 3.62 10.01 -9.37
C SER A 43 2.32 10.58 -8.82
N ASP A 44 1.81 11.63 -9.45
CA ASP A 44 0.46 12.10 -9.18
C ASP A 44 -0.57 11.08 -9.65
N VAL A 45 -1.74 11.05 -9.00
CA VAL A 45 -2.86 10.21 -9.44
C VAL A 45 -3.45 10.79 -10.71
N GLN A 46 -3.10 10.22 -11.86
CA GLN A 46 -3.57 10.64 -13.18
C GLN A 46 -4.65 9.70 -13.71
N VAL A 47 -5.74 10.27 -14.22
CA VAL A 47 -6.77 9.55 -14.98
C VAL A 47 -6.68 9.98 -16.44
N ILE A 48 -6.42 9.03 -17.33
CA ILE A 48 -6.29 9.26 -18.77
C ILE A 48 -7.60 8.89 -19.46
N VAL A 49 -8.19 9.84 -20.18
CA VAL A 49 -9.34 9.60 -21.08
C VAL A 49 -8.82 9.67 -22.51
N TYR A 50 -8.88 8.53 -23.21
CA TYR A 50 -8.46 8.41 -24.60
C TYR A 50 -9.67 8.15 -25.49
N THR A 51 -9.83 8.99 -26.52
CA THR A 51 -10.93 8.90 -27.48
C THR A 51 -10.35 8.96 -28.89
N ASP A 52 -10.60 7.91 -29.68
CA ASP A 52 -10.16 7.87 -31.08
C ASP A 52 -11.21 8.52 -32.00
N TYR A 53 -10.79 9.38 -32.92
CA TYR A 53 -11.67 10.05 -33.89
C TYR A 53 -11.04 10.05 -35.30
N PRO A 54 -11.04 8.90 -35.99
CA PRO A 54 -10.26 8.70 -37.20
C PRO A 54 -10.77 9.55 -38.37
N GLY A 55 -9.83 10.07 -39.16
CA GLY A 55 -10.12 10.82 -40.39
C GLY A 55 -10.58 12.26 -40.18
N GLN A 56 -10.61 12.75 -38.94
CA GLN A 56 -10.98 14.14 -38.63
C GLN A 56 -9.76 15.04 -38.52
N ALA A 57 -9.94 16.30 -38.89
CA ALA A 57 -8.93 17.32 -38.71
C ALA A 57 -8.72 17.64 -37.21
N PRO A 58 -7.51 18.04 -36.78
CA PRO A 58 -7.24 18.35 -35.38
C PRO A 58 -8.20 19.36 -34.75
N GLN A 59 -8.65 20.35 -35.52
CA GLN A 59 -9.64 21.34 -35.06
C GLN A 59 -10.97 20.70 -34.67
N VAL A 60 -11.44 19.71 -35.45
CA VAL A 60 -12.69 18.99 -35.17
C VAL A 60 -12.54 18.09 -33.94
N VAL A 61 -11.38 17.46 -33.78
CA VAL A 61 -11.08 16.66 -32.57
C VAL A 61 -11.09 17.56 -31.33
N GLU A 62 -10.49 18.75 -31.41
CA GLU A 62 -10.53 19.70 -30.29
C GLU A 62 -11.96 20.15 -29.98
N ASP A 63 -12.68 20.66 -30.98
CA ASP A 63 -14.00 21.27 -30.77
C ASP A 63 -15.09 20.26 -30.38
N GLN A 64 -15.00 19.02 -30.85
CA GLN A 64 -16.05 18.00 -30.68
C GLN A 64 -15.72 16.92 -29.65
N VAL A 65 -14.44 16.75 -29.30
CA VAL A 65 -13.99 15.69 -28.39
C VAL A 65 -13.23 16.27 -27.22
N THR A 66 -12.09 16.93 -27.41
CA THR A 66 -11.24 17.40 -26.30
C THR A 66 -11.94 18.46 -25.45
N TYR A 67 -12.39 19.55 -26.06
CA TYR A 67 -12.99 20.70 -25.36
C TYR A 67 -14.22 20.35 -24.51
N PRO A 68 -15.18 19.51 -24.96
CA PRO A 68 -16.27 19.08 -24.09
C PRO A 68 -15.87 18.05 -23.03
N LEU A 69 -14.69 17.43 -23.12
CA LEU A 69 -14.18 16.44 -22.17
C LEU A 69 -13.24 17.04 -21.10
N THR A 70 -12.64 18.21 -21.37
CA THR A 70 -11.82 18.98 -20.42
C THR A 70 -12.66 19.95 -19.60
#